data_AF-A0A519Q5X4-F1
#
_entry.id   AF-A0A519Q5X4-F1
#
_cell.length_a   1.000
_cell.length_b   1.000
_cell.length_c   1.000
_cell.angle_alpha   90.00
_cell.angle_beta   90.00
_cell.angle_gamma   90.00
#
_symmetry.space_group_name_H-M   'P 1'
#
loop_
_entity.id
_entity.type
_entity.pdbx_description
1 polymer ?
#
loop_
_entity_poly.entity_id
_entity_poly.type
_entity_poly.pdbx_seq_one_letter_code
_entity_poly.pdbx_strand_id
1 'polypeptide(L)'
;KSGLYVYDMQGRVLQHLADGNMNNVDLRSGFMLGGQPIVLVTASDRTNKAVAIYRLDTQARRLVDIADGIQPTEQGDPYGQCMYVSPTTGKTYVFINDSNGEKRQWELIDAGNGRVRAQRVRDFAFSSQVEGCVADDAAGVLYVDEEDVGIWRMSAEPDGGAAMTSVQRVDQNPALKDDLEGIGLYDLGGSRGYLVVSSQGNNTYAVYRREGANDYLGSFAVVANGPAGIDGISETDGLEITSADLGPGFERGAMIAQDGRNVLPGERQNYKYVPWTSIAQALNLEVRQADATSRRSH
;
A
#
# COMPACT_ATOMS: atom_id res chain seq x y z
N LYS A 1 -1.43 14.21 -9.99
CA LYS A 1 -0.97 15.57 -10.38
C LYS A 1 -0.20 16.22 -9.24
N SER A 2 1.14 16.32 -9.32
CA SER A 2 2.05 17.28 -8.64
C SER A 2 3.34 16.59 -8.19
N GLY A 3 3.23 15.45 -7.50
CA GLY A 3 4.34 14.61 -7.07
C GLY A 3 4.05 14.01 -5.69
N LEU A 4 5.06 13.90 -4.82
CA LEU A 4 4.92 13.30 -3.49
C LEU A 4 4.85 14.35 -2.38
N TYR A 5 4.01 14.08 -1.38
CA TYR A 5 3.92 14.85 -0.15
C TYR A 5 4.34 13.99 1.04
N VAL A 6 5.13 14.57 1.94
CA VAL A 6 5.47 13.97 3.23
C VAL A 6 4.73 14.75 4.31
N TYR A 7 3.95 14.04 5.12
CA TYR A 7 3.21 14.60 6.24
C TYR A 7 3.76 14.10 7.57
N ASP A 8 3.59 14.88 8.63
CA ASP A 8 3.65 14.33 10.00
C ASP A 8 2.30 13.79 10.45
N MET A 9 2.27 13.13 11.61
CA MET A 9 1.05 12.58 12.21
C MET A 9 0.03 13.63 12.65
N GLN A 10 0.35 14.93 12.55
CA GLN A 10 -0.58 16.04 12.77
C GLN A 10 -1.15 16.55 11.43
N GLY A 11 -0.85 15.89 10.31
CA GLY A 11 -1.31 16.26 8.97
C GLY A 11 -0.55 17.47 8.38
N ARG A 12 0.56 17.91 8.99
CA ARG A 12 1.33 19.03 8.46
C ARG A 12 2.26 18.55 7.35
N VAL A 13 2.26 19.26 6.23
CA VAL A 13 3.21 19.02 5.13
C VAL A 13 4.63 19.36 5.61
N LEU A 14 5.51 18.36 5.62
CA LEU A 14 6.94 18.50 5.87
C LEU A 14 7.72 18.73 4.58
N GLN A 15 7.26 18.13 3.49
CA GLN A 15 7.88 18.25 2.17
C GLN A 15 6.83 18.08 1.09
N HIS A 16 7.01 18.81 -0.01
CA HIS A 16 6.38 18.53 -1.29
C HIS A 16 7.49 18.42 -2.35
N LEU A 17 7.53 17.27 -3.03
CA LEU A 17 8.38 17.01 -4.19
C LEU A 17 7.53 17.16 -5.45
N ALA A 18 7.80 18.19 -6.25
CA ALA A 18 7.06 18.48 -7.46
C ALA A 18 7.54 17.64 -8.66
N ASP A 19 7.65 16.32 -8.47
CA ASP A 19 8.34 15.39 -9.37
C ASP A 19 7.45 14.83 -10.49
N GLY A 20 6.23 15.35 -10.65
CA GLY A 20 5.34 15.01 -11.77
C GLY A 20 4.06 14.28 -11.35
N ASN A 21 3.60 13.38 -12.19
CA ASN A 21 2.35 12.66 -11.99
C ASN A 21 2.62 11.29 -11.35
N MET A 22 2.92 11.31 -10.05
CA MET A 22 2.98 10.10 -9.24
C MET A 22 1.57 9.55 -9.00
N ASN A 23 1.39 8.23 -9.10
CA ASN A 23 0.12 7.53 -8.89
C ASN A 23 0.08 6.90 -7.48
N ASN A 24 0.73 5.73 -7.29
CA ASN A 24 0.82 5.07 -5.99
C ASN A 24 2.26 5.10 -5.47
N VAL A 25 2.41 4.97 -4.15
CA VAL A 25 3.68 5.02 -3.43
C VAL A 25 3.69 3.91 -2.38
N ASP A 26 4.83 3.24 -2.20
CA ASP A 26 5.04 2.25 -1.14
C ASP A 26 6.48 2.37 -0.62
N LEU A 27 6.75 1.83 0.56
CA LEU A 27 8.06 1.85 1.20
C LEU A 27 8.45 0.49 1.79
N ARG A 28 9.76 0.26 1.86
CA ARG A 28 10.34 -0.87 2.60
C ARG A 28 11.57 -0.42 3.38
N SER A 29 11.64 -0.81 4.65
CA SER A 29 12.82 -0.59 5.48
C SER A 29 13.85 -1.71 5.29
N GLY A 30 15.13 -1.40 5.49
CA GLY A 30 16.20 -2.40 5.54
C GLY A 30 16.83 -2.71 4.18
N PHE A 31 16.48 -1.96 3.13
CA PHE A 31 17.16 -2.06 1.84
C PHE A 31 18.62 -1.64 1.99
N MET A 32 19.56 -2.45 1.51
CA MET A 32 20.99 -2.18 1.62
C MET A 32 21.48 -1.33 0.44
N LEU A 33 21.93 -0.11 0.70
CA LEU A 33 22.53 0.80 -0.30
C LEU A 33 23.92 1.23 0.18
N GLY A 34 24.97 0.91 -0.58
CA GLY A 34 26.36 1.19 -0.19
C GLY A 34 26.75 0.52 1.14
N GLY A 35 26.15 -0.63 1.46
CA GLY A 35 26.36 -1.33 2.73
C GLY A 35 25.63 -0.71 3.93
N GLN A 36 24.72 0.25 3.73
CA GLN A 36 23.91 0.85 4.79
C GLN A 36 22.41 0.53 4.60
N PRO A 37 21.68 0.14 5.66
CA PRO A 37 20.25 -0.04 5.57
C PRO A 37 19.54 1.31 5.46
N ILE A 38 18.62 1.43 4.50
CA ILE A 38 17.79 2.62 4.30
C ILE A 38 16.30 2.26 4.31
N VAL A 39 15.46 3.28 4.43
CA VAL A 39 14.03 3.19 4.07
C VAL A 39 13.92 3.56 2.60
N LEU A 40 13.68 2.57 1.75
CA LEU A 40 13.46 2.72 0.32
C LEU A 40 11.99 3.08 0.08
N VAL A 41 11.74 4.02 -0.82
CA VAL A 41 10.41 4.46 -1.23
C VAL A 41 10.37 4.46 -2.75
N THR A 42 9.36 3.83 -3.34
CA THR A 42 9.14 3.90 -4.79
C THR A 42 7.78 4.49 -5.10
N ALA A 43 7.64 5.09 -6.28
CA ALA A 43 6.35 5.52 -6.81
C ALA A 43 6.24 5.21 -8.31
N SER A 44 5.02 4.93 -8.78
CA SER A 44 4.72 4.86 -10.21
C SER A 44 4.63 6.27 -10.79
N ASP A 45 5.56 6.61 -11.69
CA ASP A 45 5.66 7.94 -12.31
C ASP A 45 5.08 7.94 -13.73
N ARG A 46 3.90 8.56 -13.88
CA ARG A 46 3.21 8.73 -15.17
C ARG A 46 3.80 9.83 -16.05
N THR A 47 4.57 10.75 -15.47
CA THR A 47 5.24 11.81 -16.23
C THR A 47 6.41 11.24 -17.03
N ASN A 48 7.29 10.47 -16.37
CA ASN A 48 8.48 9.89 -17.03
C ASN A 48 8.28 8.44 -17.47
N LYS A 49 7.13 7.83 -17.18
CA LYS A 49 6.83 6.41 -17.43
C LYS A 49 7.87 5.50 -16.77
N ALA A 50 8.08 5.74 -15.48
CA ALA A 50 9.23 5.22 -14.74
C ALA A 50 8.87 4.75 -13.32
N VAL A 51 9.75 3.95 -12.74
CA VAL A 51 9.83 3.76 -11.29
C VAL A 51 10.57 4.96 -10.71
N ALA A 52 9.88 5.83 -9.97
CA ALA A 52 10.56 6.84 -9.16
C ALA A 52 11.12 6.18 -7.90
N ILE A 53 12.36 6.49 -7.51
CA ILE A 53 13.04 5.81 -6.40
C ILE A 53 13.71 6.83 -5.47
N TYR A 54 13.30 6.78 -4.20
CA TYR A 54 13.75 7.68 -3.16
C TYR A 54 14.21 6.89 -1.94
N ARG A 55 15.00 7.53 -1.08
CA ARG A 55 15.12 7.13 0.33
C ARG A 55 14.37 8.12 1.21
N LEU A 56 13.77 7.63 2.29
CA LEU A 56 13.33 8.50 3.38
C LEU A 56 14.51 8.80 4.31
N ASP A 57 14.93 10.06 4.37
CA ASP A 57 15.81 10.58 5.41
C ASP A 57 15.00 10.75 6.69
N THR A 58 15.10 9.81 7.63
CA THR A 58 14.27 9.79 8.84
C THR A 58 14.64 10.89 9.83
N GLN A 59 15.89 11.39 9.81
CA GLN A 59 16.32 12.50 10.66
C GLN A 59 15.81 13.83 10.11
N ALA A 60 16.02 14.08 8.81
CA ALA A 60 15.55 15.30 8.16
C ALA A 60 14.04 15.26 7.82
N ARG A 61 13.40 14.08 7.94
CA ARG A 61 12.00 13.79 7.60
C ARG A 61 11.64 14.23 6.18
N ARG A 62 12.47 13.82 5.22
CA ARG A 62 12.31 14.16 3.80
C ARG A 62 12.75 13.02 2.89
N LEU A 63 12.10 12.91 1.74
CA LEU A 63 12.50 12.07 0.63
C LEU A 63 13.69 12.68 -0.10
N VAL A 64 14.62 11.81 -0.51
CA VAL A 64 15.81 12.13 -1.29
C VAL A 64 15.85 11.21 -2.50
N ASP A 65 15.86 11.77 -3.70
CA ASP A 65 16.00 11.01 -4.95
C ASP A 65 17.31 10.22 -4.95
N ILE A 66 17.19 8.93 -5.27
CA ILE A 66 18.32 7.99 -5.38
C ILE A 66 18.17 7.08 -6.61
N ALA A 67 17.30 7.41 -7.56
CA ALA A 67 17.22 6.66 -8.82
C ALA A 67 18.53 6.79 -9.63
N ASP A 68 18.96 5.70 -10.28
CA ASP A 68 20.14 5.70 -11.16
C ASP A 68 19.78 6.19 -12.58
N GLY A 69 19.36 7.45 -12.68
CA GLY A 69 18.70 8.00 -13.87
C GLY A 69 17.23 7.54 -13.99
N ILE A 70 16.64 7.75 -15.17
CA ILE A 70 15.26 7.29 -15.44
C ILE A 70 15.23 5.76 -15.41
N GLN A 71 14.32 5.20 -14.61
CA GLN A 71 14.07 3.76 -14.52
C GLN A 71 12.80 3.41 -15.30
N PRO A 72 12.86 3.22 -16.64
CA PRO A 72 11.66 3.08 -17.46
C PRO A 72 10.87 1.83 -17.06
N THR A 73 9.56 1.97 -16.95
CA THR A 73 8.66 0.82 -16.78
C THR A 73 8.39 0.12 -18.11
N GLU A 74 8.70 0.77 -19.23
CA GLU A 74 8.33 0.33 -20.59
C GLU A 74 6.81 0.13 -20.74
N GLN A 75 5.99 0.81 -19.93
CA GLN A 75 4.53 0.81 -19.97
C GLN A 75 4.00 2.11 -20.58
N GLY A 76 2.79 2.05 -21.14
CA GLY A 76 2.12 3.20 -21.75
C GLY A 76 1.65 4.22 -20.71
N ASP A 77 1.02 3.73 -19.64
CA ASP A 77 0.48 4.52 -18.53
C ASP A 77 0.67 3.76 -17.19
N PRO A 78 1.84 3.86 -16.54
CA PRO A 78 2.08 3.17 -15.28
C PRO A 78 1.14 3.68 -14.18
N TYR A 79 0.51 2.78 -13.45
CA TYR A 79 -0.64 3.07 -12.62
C TYR A 79 -0.43 2.50 -11.21
N GLY A 80 -1.11 1.41 -10.83
CA GLY A 80 -0.97 0.73 -9.54
C GLY A 80 0.45 0.30 -9.20
N GLN A 81 0.84 0.42 -7.92
CA GLN A 81 2.15 0.01 -7.41
C GLN A 81 2.10 -0.54 -5.97
N CYS A 82 2.89 -1.58 -5.70
CA CYS A 82 3.30 -2.01 -4.36
C CYS A 82 4.71 -2.62 -4.40
N MET A 83 5.39 -2.66 -3.25
CA MET A 83 6.71 -3.26 -3.06
C MET A 83 6.60 -4.65 -2.43
N TYR A 84 7.70 -5.41 -2.47
CA TYR A 84 7.83 -6.73 -1.87
C TYR A 84 9.27 -6.98 -1.41
N VAL A 85 9.44 -7.57 -0.23
CA VAL A 85 10.72 -8.13 0.20
C VAL A 85 10.59 -9.64 0.29
N SER A 86 11.39 -10.35 -0.49
CA SER A 86 11.38 -11.80 -0.49
C SER A 86 11.89 -12.35 0.84
N PRO A 87 11.09 -13.18 1.55
CA PRO A 87 11.51 -13.77 2.81
C PRO A 87 12.56 -14.87 2.60
N THR A 88 12.70 -15.36 1.37
CA THR A 88 13.64 -16.44 1.02
C THR A 88 14.99 -15.91 0.57
N THR A 89 15.01 -14.80 -0.18
CA THR A 89 16.24 -14.24 -0.77
C THR A 89 16.68 -12.92 -0.14
N GLY A 90 15.80 -12.23 0.59
CA GLY A 90 16.04 -10.88 1.09
C GLY A 90 16.05 -9.79 0.01
N LYS A 91 15.77 -10.15 -1.26
CA LYS A 91 15.71 -9.20 -2.37
C LYS A 91 14.46 -8.35 -2.29
N THR A 92 14.58 -7.10 -2.72
CA THR A 92 13.47 -6.14 -2.77
C THR A 92 12.98 -5.97 -4.20
N TYR A 93 11.67 -5.94 -4.37
CA TYR A 93 11.01 -5.79 -5.65
C TYR A 93 9.95 -4.68 -5.59
N VAL A 94 9.62 -4.17 -6.76
CA VAL A 94 8.44 -3.33 -6.98
C VAL A 94 7.60 -3.95 -8.09
N PHE A 95 6.28 -3.93 -7.91
CA PHE A 95 5.31 -4.25 -8.94
C PHE A 95 4.67 -2.97 -9.44
N ILE A 96 4.54 -2.82 -10.75
CA ILE A 96 3.80 -1.73 -11.40
C ILE A 96 2.93 -2.32 -12.50
N ASN A 97 1.67 -1.91 -12.55
CA ASN A 97 0.79 -2.20 -13.67
C ASN A 97 0.60 -0.99 -14.59
N ASP A 98 0.14 -1.27 -15.79
CA ASP A 98 -0.45 -0.28 -16.69
C ASP A 98 -1.97 -0.29 -16.47
N SER A 99 -2.65 0.79 -16.86
CA SER A 99 -4.11 0.91 -16.93
C SER A 99 -4.81 -0.19 -17.77
N ASN A 100 -4.07 -0.86 -18.66
CA ASN A 100 -4.62 -1.93 -19.52
C ASN A 100 -4.60 -3.35 -18.91
N GLY A 101 -4.14 -3.49 -17.65
CA GLY A 101 -4.05 -4.79 -16.97
C GLY A 101 -2.69 -5.49 -17.08
N GLU A 102 -1.74 -5.00 -17.89
CA GLU A 102 -0.34 -5.48 -17.85
C GLU A 102 0.28 -5.18 -16.48
N LYS A 103 0.91 -6.17 -15.84
CA LYS A 103 1.66 -5.96 -14.59
C LYS A 103 3.05 -6.57 -14.68
N ARG A 104 4.02 -5.83 -14.16
CA ARG A 104 5.43 -6.18 -14.24
C ARG A 104 6.07 -6.09 -12.87
N GLN A 105 7.16 -6.83 -12.68
CA GLN A 105 7.96 -6.87 -11.47
C GLN A 105 9.39 -6.48 -11.79
N TRP A 106 9.97 -5.62 -10.96
CA TRP A 106 11.37 -5.23 -11.02
C TRP A 106 12.07 -5.57 -9.72
N GLU A 107 13.28 -6.15 -9.81
CA GLU A 107 14.22 -6.22 -8.70
C GLU A 107 14.88 -4.84 -8.53
N LEU A 108 14.91 -4.34 -7.30
CA LEU A 108 15.60 -3.10 -6.93
C LEU A 108 17.00 -3.46 -6.44
N ILE A 109 18.02 -2.89 -7.09
CA ILE A 109 19.43 -3.23 -6.84
C ILE A 109 20.26 -1.97 -6.56
N ASP A 110 21.22 -2.09 -5.64
CA ASP A 110 22.28 -1.10 -5.48
C ASP A 110 23.14 -1.07 -6.74
N ALA A 111 23.19 0.07 -7.43
CA ALA A 111 23.95 0.26 -8.65
C ALA A 111 25.47 0.45 -8.41
N GLY A 112 25.92 0.45 -7.15
CA GLY A 112 27.33 0.59 -6.75
C GLY A 112 27.86 2.03 -6.80
N ASN A 113 27.01 3.00 -7.13
CA ASN A 113 27.30 4.43 -7.21
C ASN A 113 26.46 5.26 -6.22
N GLY A 114 25.87 4.60 -5.21
CA GLY A 114 24.95 5.23 -4.26
C GLY A 114 23.56 5.50 -4.83
N ARG A 115 23.22 4.89 -5.97
CA ARG A 115 21.89 4.95 -6.60
C ARG A 115 21.28 3.55 -6.71
N VAL A 116 19.98 3.50 -6.98
CA VAL A 116 19.20 2.28 -7.13
C VAL A 116 18.75 2.14 -8.57
N ARG A 117 18.91 0.93 -9.12
CA ARG A 117 18.41 0.54 -10.43
C ARG A 117 17.23 -0.43 -10.29
N ALA A 118 16.25 -0.32 -11.18
CA ALA A 118 15.17 -1.28 -11.31
C ALA A 118 15.47 -2.23 -12.50
N GLN A 119 15.52 -3.54 -12.24
CA GLN A 119 15.74 -4.56 -13.25
C GLN A 119 14.47 -5.39 -13.43
N ARG A 120 13.86 -5.39 -14.61
CA ARG A 120 12.66 -6.21 -14.88
C ARG A 120 12.97 -7.70 -14.74
N VAL A 121 12.15 -8.41 -13.98
CA VAL A 121 12.31 -9.84 -13.68
C VAL A 121 11.06 -10.68 -13.97
N ARG A 122 9.87 -10.08 -14.03
CA ARG A 122 8.62 -10.80 -14.33
C ARG A 122 7.64 -9.91 -15.07
N ASP A 123 6.90 -10.52 -15.99
CA ASP A 123 5.77 -9.92 -16.71
C ASP A 123 4.56 -10.85 -16.57
N PHE A 124 3.38 -10.28 -16.36
CA PHE A 124 2.10 -10.99 -16.30
C PHE A 124 0.97 -10.01 -16.62
N ALA A 125 -0.26 -10.49 -16.73
CA ALA A 125 -1.40 -9.64 -17.10
C ALA A 125 -2.69 -10.15 -16.45
N PHE A 126 -3.61 -9.20 -16.28
CA PHE A 126 -5.00 -9.41 -15.91
C PHE A 126 -5.90 -9.21 -17.14
N SER A 127 -7.19 -9.51 -17.01
CA SER A 127 -8.11 -9.42 -18.16
C SER A 127 -8.59 -7.99 -18.38
N SER A 128 -8.58 -7.16 -17.33
CA SER A 128 -8.92 -5.75 -17.34
C SER A 128 -8.03 -4.94 -16.37
N GLN A 129 -8.42 -3.69 -16.14
CA GLN A 129 -7.72 -2.74 -15.29
C GLN A 129 -7.54 -3.27 -13.86
N VAL A 130 -6.36 -3.01 -13.31
CA VAL A 130 -5.96 -3.32 -11.93
C VAL A 130 -5.29 -2.08 -11.33
N GLU A 131 -5.35 -1.88 -10.02
CA GLU A 131 -4.59 -0.78 -9.39
C GLU A 131 -4.05 -1.18 -8.03
N GLY A 132 -4.93 -1.43 -7.07
CA GLY A 132 -4.55 -1.72 -5.71
C GLY A 132 -3.81 -3.05 -5.63
N CYS A 133 -2.70 -3.02 -4.90
CA CYS A 133 -1.97 -4.23 -4.58
C CYS A 133 -1.25 -4.12 -3.25
N VAL A 134 -1.04 -5.27 -2.61
CA VAL A 134 -0.20 -5.40 -1.43
C VAL A 134 0.55 -6.73 -1.51
N ALA A 135 1.82 -6.74 -1.12
CA ALA A 135 2.58 -7.97 -0.97
C ALA A 135 2.71 -8.34 0.51
N ASP A 136 2.35 -9.58 0.83
CA ASP A 136 2.68 -10.20 2.09
C ASP A 136 4.13 -10.71 2.03
N ASP A 137 5.06 -9.88 2.49
CA ASP A 137 6.49 -10.18 2.54
C ASP A 137 6.78 -11.50 3.27
N ALA A 138 6.04 -11.84 4.33
CA ALA A 138 6.32 -13.05 5.10
C ALA A 138 5.81 -14.33 4.41
N ALA A 139 4.68 -14.24 3.71
CA ALA A 139 4.08 -15.37 3.01
C ALA A 139 4.56 -15.53 1.57
N GLY A 140 5.20 -14.50 0.99
CA GLY A 140 5.57 -14.48 -0.42
C GLY A 140 4.37 -14.41 -1.36
N VAL A 141 3.31 -13.72 -0.95
CA VAL A 141 2.04 -13.62 -1.69
C VAL A 141 1.80 -12.18 -2.13
N LEU A 142 1.47 -12.01 -3.41
CA LEU A 142 0.99 -10.75 -3.97
C LEU A 142 -0.54 -10.79 -4.07
N TYR A 143 -1.19 -9.78 -3.52
CA TYR A 143 -2.61 -9.50 -3.71
C TYR A 143 -2.79 -8.34 -4.68
N VAL A 144 -3.72 -8.47 -5.62
CA VAL A 144 -4.03 -7.44 -6.62
C VAL A 144 -5.54 -7.41 -6.82
N ASP A 145 -6.15 -6.23 -6.84
CA ASP A 145 -7.53 -6.07 -7.32
C ASP A 145 -7.55 -5.89 -8.83
N GLU A 146 -8.60 -6.42 -9.44
CA GLU A 146 -9.04 -6.09 -10.79
C GLU A 146 -10.38 -5.39 -10.60
N GLU A 147 -10.43 -4.07 -10.87
CA GLU A 147 -11.36 -3.09 -10.27
C GLU A 147 -12.82 -3.56 -10.31
N ASP A 148 -13.28 -4.01 -11.48
CA ASP A 148 -14.66 -4.47 -11.74
C ASP A 148 -14.89 -5.98 -11.48
N VAL A 149 -13.84 -6.72 -11.15
CA VAL A 149 -13.85 -8.19 -11.21
C VAL A 149 -13.70 -8.82 -9.84
N GLY A 150 -12.65 -8.47 -9.09
CA GLY A 150 -12.35 -9.09 -7.82
C GLY A 150 -10.90 -9.00 -7.38
N ILE A 151 -10.62 -9.65 -6.24
CA ILE A 151 -9.30 -9.70 -5.62
C ILE A 151 -8.64 -11.03 -5.98
N TRP A 152 -7.41 -10.95 -6.45
CA TRP A 152 -6.58 -12.08 -6.82
C TRP A 152 -5.41 -12.22 -5.86
N ARG A 153 -5.01 -13.46 -5.58
CA ARG A 153 -3.74 -13.78 -4.92
C ARG A 153 -2.86 -14.64 -5.81
N MET A 154 -1.56 -14.34 -5.81
CA MET A 154 -0.55 -15.06 -6.59
C MET A 154 0.80 -15.03 -5.87
N SER A 155 1.80 -15.76 -6.39
CA SER A 155 3.16 -15.68 -5.86
C SER A 155 3.75 -14.28 -6.06
N ALA A 156 4.44 -13.75 -5.04
CA ALA A 156 5.23 -12.53 -5.15
C ALA A 156 6.68 -12.78 -5.64
N GLU A 157 7.13 -14.04 -5.66
CA GLU A 157 8.48 -14.37 -6.13
C GLU A 157 8.61 -14.20 -7.66
N PRO A 158 9.77 -13.75 -8.17
CA PRO A 158 9.95 -13.47 -9.59
C PRO A 158 9.80 -14.70 -10.49
N ASP A 159 10.02 -15.91 -9.97
CA ASP A 159 9.84 -17.19 -10.66
C ASP A 159 8.47 -17.84 -10.40
N GLY A 160 7.57 -17.16 -9.69
CA GLY A 160 6.25 -17.66 -9.31
C GLY A 160 5.23 -17.85 -10.44
N GLY A 161 5.57 -17.47 -11.68
CA GLY A 161 4.68 -17.55 -12.83
C GLY A 161 3.49 -16.59 -12.77
N ALA A 162 2.45 -16.87 -13.55
CA ALA A 162 1.25 -16.04 -13.70
C ALA A 162 -0.02 -16.68 -13.13
N ALA A 163 0.10 -17.82 -12.44
CA ALA A 163 -1.06 -18.48 -11.84
C ALA A 163 -1.60 -17.63 -10.68
N MET A 164 -2.90 -17.37 -10.72
CA MET A 164 -3.61 -16.60 -9.70
C MET A 164 -4.83 -17.38 -9.18
N THR A 165 -5.18 -17.16 -7.92
CA THR A 165 -6.36 -17.72 -7.27
C THR A 165 -7.28 -16.56 -6.89
N SER A 166 -8.57 -16.67 -7.17
CA SER A 166 -9.55 -15.69 -6.68
C SER A 166 -9.64 -15.75 -5.16
N VAL A 167 -9.52 -14.58 -4.51
CA VAL A 167 -9.86 -14.39 -3.09
C VAL A 167 -11.36 -14.11 -2.97
N GLN A 168 -11.86 -13.13 -3.74
CA GLN A 168 -13.27 -12.76 -3.77
C GLN A 168 -13.59 -12.08 -5.08
N ARG A 169 -14.70 -12.46 -5.73
CA ARG A 169 -15.23 -11.72 -6.88
C ARG A 169 -16.31 -10.74 -6.44
N VAL A 170 -16.40 -9.59 -7.12
CA VAL A 170 -17.41 -8.55 -6.85
C VAL A 170 -18.83 -9.12 -7.00
N ASP A 171 -19.08 -9.89 -8.07
CA ASP A 171 -20.38 -10.51 -8.36
C ASP A 171 -20.80 -11.63 -7.38
N GLN A 172 -19.91 -12.04 -6.48
CA GLN A 172 -20.13 -13.12 -5.51
C GLN A 172 -20.29 -12.62 -4.08
N ASN A 173 -20.07 -11.32 -3.80
CA ASN A 173 -20.27 -10.75 -2.48
C ASN A 173 -21.06 -9.43 -2.59
N PRO A 174 -22.34 -9.41 -2.20
CA PRO A 174 -23.19 -8.22 -2.33
C PRO A 174 -22.76 -7.05 -1.43
N ALA A 175 -21.81 -7.27 -0.51
CA ALA A 175 -21.20 -6.19 0.26
C ALA A 175 -20.14 -5.40 -0.53
N LEU A 176 -19.64 -5.96 -1.64
CA LEU A 176 -18.72 -5.28 -2.53
C LEU A 176 -19.45 -4.51 -3.61
N LYS A 177 -18.85 -3.38 -3.97
CA LYS A 177 -19.21 -2.54 -5.10
C LYS A 177 -17.92 -2.04 -5.75
N ASP A 178 -17.78 -2.40 -7.01
CA ASP A 178 -16.84 -1.85 -7.98
C ASP A 178 -16.90 -0.31 -8.01
N ASP A 179 -15.76 0.40 -8.07
CA ASP A 179 -14.40 -0.13 -8.28
C ASP A 179 -13.77 -0.68 -6.97
N LEU A 180 -13.02 -1.78 -7.06
CA LEU A 180 -12.11 -2.21 -6.00
C LEU A 180 -10.77 -1.49 -6.15
N GLU A 181 -10.33 -0.87 -5.06
CA GLU A 181 -9.18 0.05 -5.03
C GLU A 181 -8.20 -0.39 -3.93
N GLY A 182 -7.38 0.54 -3.41
CA GLY A 182 -6.29 0.28 -2.46
C GLY A 182 -6.47 -0.90 -1.49
N ILE A 183 -5.43 -1.74 -1.41
CA ILE A 183 -5.35 -2.90 -0.52
C ILE A 183 -4.28 -2.68 0.55
N GLY A 184 -4.62 -2.94 1.81
CA GLY A 184 -3.69 -2.86 2.95
C GLY A 184 -3.65 -4.16 3.74
N LEU A 185 -2.56 -4.39 4.49
CA LEU A 185 -2.35 -5.59 5.29
C LEU A 185 -2.09 -5.25 6.76
N TYR A 186 -2.94 -5.75 7.66
CA TYR A 186 -2.72 -5.68 9.10
C TYR A 186 -2.06 -6.95 9.62
N ASP A 187 -0.81 -6.86 10.09
CA ASP A 187 -0.08 -8.00 10.65
C ASP A 187 -0.36 -8.19 12.15
N LEU A 188 -0.98 -9.33 12.51
CA LEU A 188 -1.15 -9.76 13.90
C LEU A 188 0.08 -10.50 14.46
N GLY A 189 1.03 -10.89 13.61
CA GLY A 189 2.09 -11.82 13.91
C GLY A 189 1.69 -13.29 13.68
N GLY A 190 2.69 -14.16 13.58
CA GLY A 190 2.49 -15.59 13.36
C GLY A 190 1.76 -15.92 12.06
N SER A 191 1.99 -15.12 11.01
CA SER A 191 1.33 -15.21 9.70
C SER A 191 -0.20 -15.04 9.73
N ARG A 192 -0.74 -14.51 10.83
CA ARG A 192 -2.15 -14.12 10.94
C ARG A 192 -2.30 -12.63 10.67
N GLY A 193 -3.51 -12.22 10.33
CA GLY A 193 -3.78 -10.82 10.07
C GLY A 193 -5.02 -10.60 9.25
N TYR A 194 -5.07 -9.42 8.65
CA TYR A 194 -6.20 -9.01 7.83
C TYR A 194 -5.73 -8.35 6.54
N LEU A 195 -6.45 -8.61 5.46
CA LEU A 195 -6.43 -7.77 4.27
C LEU A 195 -7.62 -6.83 4.37
N VAL A 196 -7.43 -5.57 3.99
CA VAL A 196 -8.51 -4.59 3.87
C VAL A 196 -8.46 -4.02 2.47
N VAL A 197 -9.62 -3.98 1.82
CA VAL A 197 -9.76 -3.55 0.42
C VAL A 197 -10.76 -2.41 0.38
N SER A 198 -10.41 -1.33 -0.31
CA SER A 198 -11.34 -0.25 -0.60
C SER A 198 -12.39 -0.74 -1.61
N SER A 199 -13.66 -0.73 -1.21
CA SER A 199 -14.80 -0.91 -2.11
C SER A 199 -15.35 0.47 -2.42
N GLN A 200 -14.78 1.10 -3.44
CA GLN A 200 -14.98 2.53 -3.72
C GLN A 200 -16.43 2.83 -4.07
N GLY A 201 -17.07 1.99 -4.88
CA GLY A 201 -18.42 2.25 -5.41
C GLY A 201 -19.53 2.33 -4.36
N ASN A 202 -19.29 1.89 -3.12
CA ASN A 202 -20.21 2.05 -2.00
C ASN A 202 -19.59 2.73 -0.78
N ASN A 203 -18.37 3.26 -0.89
CA ASN A 203 -17.63 3.94 0.19
C ASN A 203 -17.43 3.06 1.43
N THR A 204 -17.09 1.78 1.23
CA THR A 204 -16.83 0.85 2.33
C THR A 204 -15.47 0.18 2.19
N TYR A 205 -15.06 -0.50 3.26
CA TYR A 205 -13.81 -1.25 3.33
C TYR A 205 -14.12 -2.69 3.71
N ALA A 206 -13.81 -3.62 2.81
CA ALA A 206 -14.01 -5.05 3.03
C ALA A 206 -12.80 -5.67 3.72
N VAL A 207 -13.04 -6.51 4.73
CA VAL A 207 -11.99 -7.14 5.53
C VAL A 207 -11.98 -8.65 5.30
N TYR A 208 -10.79 -9.19 5.05
CA TYR A 208 -10.56 -10.63 4.86
C TYR A 208 -9.49 -11.11 5.83
N ARG A 209 -9.50 -12.40 6.16
CA ARG A 209 -8.35 -13.04 6.82
C ARG A 209 -7.12 -12.92 5.93
N ARG A 210 -5.95 -12.73 6.52
CA ARG A 210 -4.66 -12.87 5.82
C ARG A 210 -4.33 -14.34 5.58
N GLU A 211 -4.60 -15.17 6.58
CA GLU A 211 -4.32 -16.60 6.56
C GLU A 211 -5.38 -17.42 5.78
N GLY A 212 -5.03 -18.68 5.49
CA GLY A 212 -5.97 -19.67 4.97
C GLY A 212 -6.48 -19.36 3.57
N ALA A 213 -7.80 -19.43 3.38
CA ALA A 213 -8.46 -19.14 2.11
C ALA A 213 -8.77 -17.64 1.90
N ASN A 214 -8.29 -16.77 2.81
CA ASN A 214 -8.63 -15.35 2.85
C ASN A 214 -10.14 -15.10 3.05
N ASP A 215 -10.73 -15.76 4.05
CA ASP A 215 -12.17 -15.67 4.35
C ASP A 215 -12.63 -14.22 4.63
N TYR A 216 -13.77 -13.83 4.07
CA TYR A 216 -14.40 -12.54 4.33
C TYR A 216 -14.95 -12.44 5.77
N LEU A 217 -14.68 -11.31 6.43
CA LEU A 217 -15.02 -11.07 7.84
C LEU A 217 -16.08 -10.00 8.04
N GLY A 218 -16.39 -9.21 7.01
CA GLY A 218 -17.32 -8.09 7.08
C GLY A 218 -16.76 -6.85 6.39
N SER A 219 -17.57 -5.81 6.34
CA SER A 219 -17.19 -4.50 5.80
C SER A 219 -17.57 -3.40 6.78
N PHE A 220 -16.87 -2.28 6.71
CA PHE A 220 -17.17 -1.10 7.51
C PHE A 220 -17.12 0.17 6.65
N ALA A 221 -17.74 1.25 7.13
CA ALA A 221 -17.62 2.59 6.58
C ALA A 221 -17.02 3.52 7.64
N VAL A 222 -16.25 4.52 7.21
CA VAL A 222 -15.72 5.55 8.11
C VAL A 222 -16.65 6.76 8.05
N VAL A 223 -17.38 6.97 9.13
CA VAL A 223 -18.36 8.06 9.25
C VAL A 223 -17.75 9.29 9.94
N ALA A 224 -18.43 10.43 9.82
CA ALA A 224 -17.97 11.69 10.39
C ALA A 224 -17.81 11.65 11.92
N ASN A 225 -16.74 12.26 12.40
CA ASN A 225 -16.52 12.60 13.80
C ASN A 225 -16.82 14.09 14.01
N GLY A 226 -18.11 14.40 14.17
CA GLY A 226 -18.60 15.77 14.37
C GLY A 226 -17.90 16.55 15.49
N PRO A 227 -17.69 15.97 16.69
CA PRO A 227 -16.95 16.63 17.77
C PRO A 227 -15.51 17.03 17.43
N ALA A 228 -14.84 16.24 16.59
CA ALA A 228 -13.48 16.54 16.11
C ALA A 228 -13.47 17.46 14.88
N GLY A 229 -14.64 17.74 14.29
CA GLY A 229 -14.74 18.48 13.03
C GLY A 229 -14.14 17.73 11.85
N ILE A 230 -14.18 16.40 11.87
CA ILE A 230 -13.65 15.53 10.81
C ILE A 230 -14.84 14.83 10.14
N ASP A 231 -14.91 14.88 8.82
CA ASP A 231 -15.91 14.19 8.02
C ASP A 231 -15.65 12.68 7.90
N GLY A 232 -16.57 11.99 7.22
CA GLY A 232 -16.36 10.60 6.84
C GLY A 232 -15.39 10.49 5.67
N ILE A 233 -15.23 9.28 5.17
CA ILE A 233 -14.41 9.02 3.98
C ILE A 233 -15.32 8.52 2.85
N SER A 234 -15.09 9.03 1.64
CA SER A 234 -15.78 8.59 0.42
C SER A 234 -14.86 8.62 -0.78
N GLU A 235 -15.19 7.82 -1.81
CA GLU A 235 -14.43 7.69 -3.05
C GLU A 235 -12.94 7.36 -2.78
N THR A 236 -12.69 6.45 -1.82
CA THR A 236 -11.32 6.04 -1.48
C THR A 236 -10.68 5.30 -2.64
N ASP A 237 -9.62 5.90 -3.13
CA ASP A 237 -8.65 5.34 -4.07
C ASP A 237 -7.61 4.53 -3.25
N GLY A 238 -6.44 5.08 -2.94
CA GLY A 238 -5.45 4.43 -2.08
C GLY A 238 -5.77 4.38 -0.56
N LEU A 239 -5.35 3.28 0.08
CA LEU A 239 -5.24 3.14 1.54
C LEU A 239 -3.94 2.41 1.95
N GLU A 240 -3.53 2.58 3.20
CA GLU A 240 -2.42 1.88 3.84
C GLU A 240 -2.83 1.42 5.25
N ILE A 241 -2.30 0.29 5.71
CA ILE A 241 -2.54 -0.22 7.06
C ILE A 241 -1.24 -0.63 7.71
N THR A 242 -1.05 -0.18 8.94
CA THR A 242 0.05 -0.65 9.77
C THR A 242 -0.46 -1.18 11.09
N SER A 243 0.21 -2.20 11.62
CA SER A 243 0.06 -2.66 12.99
C SER A 243 1.13 -2.13 13.95
N ALA A 244 2.03 -1.27 13.44
CA ALA A 244 3.03 -0.59 14.25
C ALA A 244 2.40 0.44 15.20
N ASP A 245 3.02 0.65 16.35
CA ASP A 245 2.65 1.72 17.28
C ASP A 245 3.02 3.08 16.67
N LEU A 246 2.01 3.93 16.42
CA LEU A 246 2.18 5.28 15.88
C LEU A 246 2.08 6.37 16.97
N GLY A 247 2.04 5.98 18.25
CA GLY A 247 1.89 6.86 19.40
C GLY A 247 0.46 6.95 19.94
N PRO A 248 0.18 7.93 20.82
CA PRO A 248 -1.08 8.03 21.55
C PRO A 248 -2.32 7.98 20.65
N GLY A 249 -3.24 7.05 20.94
CA GLY A 249 -4.46 6.81 20.17
C GLY A 249 -4.30 5.86 18.97
N PHE A 250 -3.07 5.50 18.62
CA PHE A 250 -2.70 4.62 17.50
C PHE A 250 -1.70 3.54 17.92
N GLU A 251 -1.73 3.12 19.19
CA GLU A 251 -0.77 2.18 19.79
C GLU A 251 -0.92 0.75 19.25
N ARG A 252 -1.96 0.50 18.45
CA ARG A 252 -2.23 -0.75 17.75
C ARG A 252 -2.24 -0.55 16.24
N GLY A 253 -1.67 0.55 15.78
CA GLY A 253 -1.63 0.94 14.39
C GLY A 253 -2.92 1.60 13.91
N ALA A 254 -2.97 1.81 12.60
CA ALA A 254 -3.98 2.62 11.95
C ALA A 254 -4.23 2.12 10.53
N MET A 255 -5.43 2.42 10.04
CA MET A 255 -5.67 2.57 8.60
C MET A 255 -5.52 4.05 8.24
N ILE A 256 -4.85 4.32 7.13
CA ILE A 256 -4.74 5.63 6.51
C ILE A 256 -5.41 5.52 5.15
N ALA A 257 -6.48 6.26 4.91
CA ALA A 257 -7.25 6.15 3.67
C ALA A 257 -7.49 7.54 3.06
N GLN A 258 -7.40 7.61 1.74
CA GLN A 258 -7.73 8.81 0.98
C GLN A 258 -9.24 9.09 1.08
N ASP A 259 -9.60 10.37 1.14
CA ASP A 259 -10.96 10.84 0.96
C ASP A 259 -11.06 11.75 -0.26
N GLY A 260 -11.78 11.27 -1.27
CA GLY A 260 -12.04 11.99 -2.51
C GLY A 260 -12.95 13.21 -2.31
N ARG A 261 -13.83 13.20 -1.29
CA ARG A 261 -14.77 14.29 -1.02
C ARG A 261 -14.66 14.81 0.41
N ASN A 262 -13.60 15.57 0.65
CA ASN A 262 -13.37 16.26 1.91
C ASN A 262 -14.32 17.47 2.08
N VAL A 263 -15.30 17.35 2.96
CA VAL A 263 -16.40 18.31 3.17
C VAL A 263 -16.37 18.99 4.53
N LEU A 264 -15.54 18.54 5.48
CA LEU A 264 -15.41 19.19 6.80
C LEU A 264 -13.94 19.32 7.24
N PRO A 265 -13.32 20.51 7.04
CA PRO A 265 -13.80 21.63 6.24
C PRO A 265 -13.89 21.29 4.75
N GLY A 266 -14.72 22.02 3.99
CA GLY A 266 -14.78 21.86 2.53
C GLY A 266 -13.48 22.29 1.87
N GLU A 267 -12.62 21.34 1.54
CA GLU A 267 -11.28 21.56 0.98
C GLU A 267 -10.99 20.55 -0.15
N ARG A 268 -9.73 20.49 -0.60
CA ARG A 268 -9.29 19.44 -1.53
C ARG A 268 -9.28 18.08 -0.82
N GLN A 269 -9.25 17.01 -1.61
CA GLN A 269 -9.01 15.65 -1.12
C GLN A 269 -7.83 15.60 -0.14
N ASN A 270 -7.93 14.74 0.87
CA ASN A 270 -6.92 14.54 1.89
C ASN A 270 -6.88 13.06 2.32
N TYR A 271 -6.26 12.78 3.46
CA TYR A 271 -6.22 11.45 4.06
C TYR A 271 -6.74 11.53 5.49
N LYS A 272 -7.42 10.46 5.93
CA LYS A 272 -7.88 10.28 7.31
C LYS A 272 -7.10 9.17 7.99
N TYR A 273 -6.80 9.36 9.28
CA TYR A 273 -6.22 8.34 10.14
C TYR A 273 -7.31 7.70 10.99
N VAL A 274 -7.49 6.39 10.86
CA VAL A 274 -8.47 5.61 11.63
C VAL A 274 -7.72 4.64 12.55
N PRO A 275 -7.85 4.78 13.89
CA PRO A 275 -7.24 3.83 14.81
C PRO A 275 -7.70 2.41 14.52
N TRP A 276 -6.76 1.47 14.42
CA TRP A 276 -7.09 0.07 14.14
C TRP A 276 -8.03 -0.51 15.21
N THR A 277 -7.90 -0.08 16.46
CA THR A 277 -8.78 -0.49 17.56
C THR A 277 -10.26 -0.21 17.29
N SER A 278 -10.59 0.87 16.59
CA SER A 278 -11.98 1.21 16.25
C SER A 278 -12.53 0.27 15.19
N ILE A 279 -11.72 -0.05 14.18
CA ILE A 279 -12.06 -1.03 13.12
C ILE A 279 -12.23 -2.42 13.74
N ALA A 280 -11.28 -2.83 14.57
CA ALA A 280 -11.30 -4.11 15.24
C ALA A 280 -12.52 -4.27 16.15
N GLN A 281 -12.90 -3.23 16.89
CA GLN A 281 -14.12 -3.24 17.69
C GLN A 281 -15.38 -3.39 16.83
N ALA A 282 -15.48 -2.68 15.70
CA ALA A 282 -16.65 -2.70 14.83
C ALA A 282 -16.91 -4.08 14.21
N LEU A 283 -15.85 -4.85 13.92
CA LEU A 283 -15.92 -6.16 13.27
C LEU A 283 -15.54 -7.33 14.19
N ASN A 284 -15.35 -7.08 15.49
CA ASN A 284 -14.89 -8.08 16.46
C ASN A 284 -13.59 -8.81 16.03
N LEU A 285 -12.60 -8.02 15.58
CA LEU A 285 -11.30 -8.49 15.14
C LEU A 285 -10.28 -8.47 16.29
N GLU A 286 -9.22 -9.22 16.12
CA GLU A 286 -8.06 -9.17 17.00
C GLU A 286 -7.21 -7.93 16.72
N VAL A 287 -6.43 -7.52 17.72
CA VAL A 287 -5.42 -6.48 17.59
C VAL A 287 -4.05 -7.06 17.89
N ARG A 288 -3.01 -6.51 17.25
CA ARG A 288 -1.63 -6.93 17.52
C ARG A 288 -1.34 -6.77 19.02
N GLN A 289 -0.88 -7.83 19.65
CA GLN A 289 -0.47 -7.74 21.05
C GLN A 289 0.84 -6.96 21.12
N ALA A 290 0.98 -6.10 22.13
CA ALA A 290 2.25 -5.43 22.36
C ALA A 290 3.31 -6.50 22.66
N ASP A 291 4.43 -6.47 21.96
CA ASP A 291 5.54 -7.38 22.24
C ASP A 291 5.96 -7.21 23.71
N ALA A 292 5.96 -8.30 24.48
CA ALA A 292 6.30 -8.28 25.90
C ALA A 292 7.74 -7.77 26.18
N THR A 293 8.55 -7.64 25.13
CA THR A 293 9.93 -7.17 25.15
C THR A 293 10.09 -5.65 24.99
N SER A 294 9.06 -4.90 24.56
CA SER A 294 9.20 -3.43 24.38
C SER A 294 9.06 -2.62 25.69
N ARG A 295 8.62 -3.25 26.79
CA ARG A 295 8.51 -2.60 28.12
C ARG A 295 9.84 -2.51 28.89
N ARG A 296 10.98 -2.83 28.28
CA ARG A 296 12.31 -2.75 28.92
C ARG A 296 13.26 -1.79 28.20
N SER A 297 12.80 -0.57 27.93
CA SER A 297 13.71 0.55 27.65
C SER A 297 12.95 1.87 27.71
N HIS A 298 12.73 2.36 28.92
CA HIS A 298 12.60 3.78 29.23
C HIS A 298 13.67 4.09 30.27
#